data_AF-A0A1H7SSM3-F1
#
_entry.id   AF-A0A1H7SSM3-F1
#
_cell.length_a   1.000
_cell.length_b   1.000
_cell.length_c   1.000
_cell.angle_alpha   90.00
_cell.angle_beta   90.00
_cell.angle_gamma   90.00
#
_symmetry.space_group_name_H-M   'P 1'
#
loop_
_entity.id
_entity.type
_entity.pdbx_description
1 polymer ?
#
loop_
_entity_poly.entity_id
_entity_poly.type
_entity_poly.pdbx_seq_one_letter_code
_entity_poly.pdbx_strand_id
1 'polypeptide(L)'
;MSVVVAATTPTFRPSPHVFAEQTDSLALYLGTLVEERDAVGSSWWLVSKTLAERLETMDEVVLTDAFSYWWRCSNPSPEAALSDLGLTDYLH
;
A
#
# COMPACT_ATOMS: atom_id res chain seq x y z
N MET A 1 -20.31 39.47 1.26
CA MET A 1 -19.82 38.52 2.28
C MET A 1 -19.37 37.28 1.53
N SER A 2 -18.06 37.06 1.39
CA SER A 2 -17.51 35.90 0.68
C SER A 2 -17.18 34.82 1.69
N VAL A 3 -17.87 33.69 1.60
CA VAL A 3 -17.57 32.49 2.40
C VAL A 3 -16.33 31.84 1.80
N VAL A 4 -15.22 31.91 2.53
CA VAL A 4 -14.02 31.14 2.22
C VAL A 4 -14.27 29.72 2.73
N VAL A 5 -14.58 28.80 1.81
CA VAL A 5 -14.61 27.37 2.14
C VAL A 5 -13.16 26.95 2.35
N ALA A 6 -12.78 26.74 3.61
CA ALA A 6 -11.50 26.14 3.94
C ALA A 6 -11.51 24.71 3.40
N ALA A 7 -10.87 24.50 2.26
CA ALA A 7 -10.53 23.16 1.79
C ALA A 7 -9.56 22.56 2.81
N THR A 8 -10.07 21.71 3.70
CA THR A 8 -9.25 20.80 4.48
C THR A 8 -8.71 19.76 3.52
N THR A 9 -7.63 20.10 2.81
CA THR A 9 -6.85 19.12 2.08
C THR A 9 -6.44 18.08 3.11
N PRO A 10 -6.87 16.81 3.01
CA PRO A 10 -6.35 15.78 3.89
C PRO A 10 -4.85 15.75 3.65
N THR A 11 -4.07 16.24 4.60
CA THR A 11 -2.63 16.07 4.61
C THR A 11 -2.37 14.60 4.89
N PHE A 12 -2.49 13.78 3.86
CA PHE A 12 -1.98 12.43 3.88
C PHE A 12 -0.46 12.58 4.04
N ARG A 13 0.02 12.30 5.25
CA ARG A 13 1.46 12.12 5.43
C ARG A 13 1.79 10.77 4.79
N PRO A 14 2.76 10.71 3.87
CA PRO A 14 3.21 9.44 3.34
C PRO A 14 3.68 8.58 4.52
N SER A 15 3.18 7.35 4.60
CA SER A 15 3.57 6.40 5.64
C SER A 15 5.08 6.14 5.51
N PRO A 16 5.87 6.19 6.61
CA PRO A 16 7.28 5.82 6.56
C PRO A 16 7.51 4.32 6.27
N HIS A 17 6.42 3.54 6.25
CA HIS A 17 6.41 2.11 6.02
C HIS A 17 5.89 1.74 4.63
N VAL A 18 5.44 2.73 3.83
CA VAL A 18 5.03 2.58 2.44
C VAL A 18 5.94 3.44 1.57
N PHE A 19 6.70 2.81 0.68
CA PHE A 19 7.79 3.50 -0.01
C PHE A 19 7.45 3.88 -1.45
N ALA A 20 6.94 2.94 -2.24
CA ALA A 20 6.70 3.16 -3.66
C ALA A 20 5.74 2.11 -4.22
N GLU A 21 4.92 2.51 -5.20
CA GLU A 21 4.21 1.58 -6.06
C GLU A 21 5.21 0.86 -6.98
N GLN A 22 5.14 -0.47 -7.04
CA GLN A 22 6.03 -1.33 -7.84
C GLN A 22 5.27 -2.35 -8.68
N THR A 23 3.98 -2.10 -8.98
CA THR A 23 3.11 -2.99 -9.77
C THR A 23 3.77 -3.45 -11.08
N ASP A 24 4.28 -2.53 -11.90
CA ASP A 24 4.92 -2.87 -13.18
C ASP A 24 6.29 -3.56 -13.00
N SER A 25 7.09 -3.10 -12.03
CA SER A 25 8.40 -3.67 -11.72
C SER A 25 8.28 -5.14 -11.28
N LEU A 26 7.30 -5.46 -10.44
CA LEU A 26 7.01 -6.82 -10.00
C LEU A 26 6.50 -7.71 -11.13
N ALA A 27 5.67 -7.16 -12.03
CA ALA A 27 5.20 -7.90 -13.20
C ALA A 27 6.37 -8.33 -14.10
N LEU A 28 7.37 -7.46 -14.28
CA LEU A 28 8.59 -7.78 -15.02
C LEU A 28 9.51 -8.74 -14.26
N TYR A 29 9.66 -8.56 -12.95
CA TYR A 29 10.59 -9.33 -12.12
C TYR A 29 10.14 -10.79 -11.93
N LEU A 30 8.84 -11.02 -11.71
CA LEU A 30 8.31 -12.34 -11.36
C LEU A 30 7.68 -13.08 -12.53
N GLY A 31 7.47 -12.44 -13.68
CA GLY A 31 7.04 -13.03 -14.96
C GLY A 31 5.69 -13.78 -14.98
N THR A 32 5.14 -14.09 -13.80
CA THR A 32 4.13 -15.13 -13.58
C THR A 32 3.00 -14.67 -12.65
N LEU A 33 3.08 -13.46 -12.09
CA LEU A 33 1.98 -12.84 -11.33
C LEU A 33 0.79 -12.40 -12.22
N VAL A 34 0.71 -12.89 -13.45
CA VAL A 34 -0.36 -12.55 -14.40
C VAL A 34 -1.74 -12.89 -13.84
N GLU A 35 -1.88 -13.95 -13.04
CA GLU A 35 -3.16 -14.31 -12.40
C GLU A 35 -3.55 -13.38 -11.24
N GLU A 36 -2.58 -12.81 -10.50
CA GLU A 36 -2.87 -11.85 -9.42
C GLU A 36 -2.94 -10.40 -9.90
N ARG A 37 -2.27 -10.08 -11.02
CA ARG A 37 -2.37 -8.79 -11.71
C ARG A 37 -3.79 -8.54 -12.23
N ASP A 38 -4.51 -9.61 -12.57
CA ASP A 38 -5.90 -9.53 -13.04
C ASP A 38 -6.92 -9.28 -11.92
N ALA A 39 -6.49 -9.11 -10.66
CA ALA A 39 -7.28 -8.43 -9.64
C ALA A 39 -7.37 -6.93 -9.97
N VAL A 40 -8.23 -6.60 -10.93
CA VAL A 40 -8.51 -5.25 -11.41
C VAL A 40 -8.69 -4.30 -10.22
N GLY A 41 -7.85 -3.27 -10.15
CA GLY A 41 -7.93 -2.23 -9.12
C GLY A 41 -6.98 -2.41 -7.93
N SER A 42 -6.09 -3.40 -7.96
CA SER A 42 -5.03 -3.53 -6.96
C SER A 42 -3.65 -3.10 -7.48
N SER A 43 -2.84 -2.53 -6.59
CA SER A 43 -1.46 -2.12 -6.84
C SER A 43 -0.52 -2.76 -5.83
N TRP A 44 0.71 -3.03 -6.24
CA TRP A 44 1.74 -3.55 -5.34
C TRP A 44 2.59 -2.42 -4.78
N TRP A 45 2.74 -2.39 -3.46
CA TRP A 45 3.50 -1.36 -2.76
C TRP A 45 4.69 -1.96 -2.05
N LEU A 46 5.87 -1.40 -2.27
CA LEU A 46 7.06 -1.70 -1.47
C LEU A 46 6.82 -1.17 -0.05
N VAL A 47 6.95 -2.06 0.93
CA VAL A 47 6.67 -1.76 2.34
C VAL A 47 7.81 -2.19 3.26
N SER A 48 7.81 -1.70 4.49
CA SER A 48 8.79 -2.14 5.48
C SER A 48 8.49 -3.57 5.94
N LYS A 49 9.55 -4.29 6.34
CA LYS A 49 9.43 -5.63 6.93
C LYS A 49 8.38 -5.69 8.05
N THR A 50 8.45 -4.74 8.98
CA THR A 50 7.53 -4.66 10.13
C THR A 50 6.08 -4.44 9.75
N LEU A 51 5.82 -3.76 8.62
CA LEU A 51 4.46 -3.59 8.11
C LEU A 51 4.00 -4.85 7.39
N ALA A 52 4.86 -5.43 6.55
CA ALA A 52 4.59 -6.69 5.87
C ALA A 52 4.24 -7.83 6.84
N GLU A 53 5.04 -8.05 7.89
CA GLU A 53 4.77 -9.05 8.93
C GLU A 53 3.40 -8.82 9.59
N ARG A 54 3.03 -7.55 9.80
CA ARG A 54 1.73 -7.21 10.39
C ARG A 54 0.57 -7.48 9.44
N LEU A 55 0.72 -7.13 8.17
CA LEU A 55 -0.26 -7.38 7.11
C LEU A 55 -0.47 -8.89 6.90
N GLU A 56 0.59 -9.70 6.95
CA GLU A 56 0.48 -11.16 6.92
C GLU A 56 -0.39 -11.71 8.07
N THR A 57 -0.31 -11.12 9.27
CA THR A 57 -1.18 -11.52 10.40
C THR A 57 -2.64 -11.11 10.22
N MET A 58 -2.95 -10.27 9.23
CA MET A 58 -4.29 -9.77 8.94
C MET A 58 -4.89 -10.39 7.67
N ASP A 59 -4.30 -11.50 7.18
CA ASP A 59 -4.69 -12.19 5.94
C ASP A 59 -4.59 -11.30 4.68
N GLU A 60 -3.78 -10.24 4.73
CA GLU A 60 -3.46 -9.42 3.55
C GLU A 60 -2.43 -10.12 2.67
N VAL A 61 -2.48 -9.85 1.36
CA VAL A 61 -1.57 -10.48 0.40
C VAL A 61 -0.23 -9.77 0.40
N VAL A 62 0.80 -10.47 0.87
CA VAL A 62 2.18 -9.99 0.93
C VAL A 62 3.08 -10.92 0.12
N LEU A 63 3.98 -10.31 -0.65
CA LEU A 63 5.06 -11.00 -1.36
C LEU A 63 6.40 -10.58 -0.75
N THR A 64 7.29 -11.55 -0.63
CA THR A 64 8.63 -11.32 -0.09
C THR A 64 9.66 -12.01 -0.96
N ASP A 65 10.78 -11.34 -1.20
CA ASP A 65 12.00 -11.99 -1.67
C ASP A 65 13.09 -11.94 -0.57
N ALA A 66 14.35 -12.21 -0.93
CA ALA A 66 15.46 -12.16 0.03
C ALA A 66 15.78 -10.75 0.56
N PHE A 67 15.25 -9.68 -0.05
CA PHE A 67 15.66 -8.30 0.20
C PHE A 67 14.50 -7.32 0.44
N SER A 68 13.29 -7.64 -0.02
CA SER A 68 12.18 -6.72 -0.17
C SER A 68 10.85 -7.35 0.22
N TYR A 69 9.92 -6.49 0.61
CA TYR A 69 8.56 -6.84 1.01
C TYR A 69 7.58 -5.99 0.23
N TRP A 70 6.59 -6.63 -0.37
CA TRP A 70 5.55 -5.98 -1.15
C TRP A 70 4.19 -6.38 -0.66
N TRP A 71 3.31 -5.40 -0.53
CA TRP A 71 1.92 -5.61 -0.16
C TRP A 71 1.01 -5.31 -1.34
N ARG A 72 0.04 -6.19 -1.59
CA ARG A 72 -1.02 -5.96 -2.57
C ARG A 72 -2.12 -5.12 -1.93
N CYS A 73 -2.17 -3.85 -2.30
CA CYS A 73 -3.22 -2.96 -1.83
C CYS A 73 -4.36 -2.91 -2.85
N SER A 74 -5.59 -3.19 -2.42
CA SER A 74 -6.80 -3.08 -3.25
C SER A 74 -7.34 -1.65 -3.34
N ASN A 75 -6.77 -0.72 -2.57
CA ASN A 75 -7.13 0.70 -2.57
C ASN A 75 -6.04 1.47 -3.34
N PRO A 76 -6.39 2.46 -4.18
CA PRO A 76 -5.39 3.35 -4.80
C PRO A 76 -4.56 4.14 -3.79
N SER A 77 -5.04 4.28 -2.55
CA SER A 77 -4.29 4.90 -1.46
C SER A 77 -3.90 3.86 -0.40
N PRO A 78 -2.62 3.47 -0.33
CA PRO A 78 -2.15 2.47 0.64
C PRO A 78 -2.33 2.98 2.07
N GLU A 79 -2.18 4.27 2.34
CA GLU A 79 -2.36 4.80 3.70
C GLU A 79 -3.84 4.91 4.10
N ALA A 80 -4.76 5.02 3.14
CA ALA A 80 -6.19 4.87 3.40
C ALA A 80 -6.52 3.42 3.76
N ALA A 81 -5.97 2.45 3.00
CA ALA A 81 -6.12 1.04 3.33
C ALA A 81 -5.51 0.69 4.70
N LEU A 82 -4.35 1.25 5.06
CA LEU A 82 -3.80 1.07 6.42
C LEU A 82 -4.72 1.65 7.49
N SER A 83 -5.37 2.79 7.24
CA SER A 83 -6.35 3.37 8.15
C SER A 83 -7.57 2.47 8.31
N ASP A 84 -8.09 1.92 7.21
CA ASP A 84 -9.24 0.99 7.20
C ASP A 84 -8.92 -0.32 7.92
N LEU A 85 -7.67 -0.79 7.81
CA LEU A 85 -7.14 -1.95 8.54
C LEU A 85 -6.84 -1.64 10.03
N GLY A 86 -6.99 -0.39 10.47
CA GLY A 86 -6.67 0.02 11.84
C GLY A 86 -5.16 0.05 12.14
N LEU A 87 -4.31 0.06 11.12
CA LEU A 87 -2.85 0.13 11.21
C LEU A 87 -2.35 1.58 11.22
N THR A 88 -3.02 2.45 11.97
CA THR A 88 -2.69 3.88 12.04
C THR A 88 -1.32 4.15 12.64
N ASP A 89 -0.79 3.22 13.44
CA ASP A 89 0.58 3.30 13.99
C ASP A 89 1.65 3.33 12.89
N TYR A 90 1.35 2.78 11.71
CA TYR A 90 2.25 2.76 10.56
C TYR A 90 2.11 4.01 9.68
N LEU A 91 1.29 4.99 10.06
CA LEU A 91 1.11 6.26 9.32
C LEU A 91 2.03 7.39 9.82
N HIS A 92 2.80 7.16 10.88
CA HIS A 92 3.51 8.19 11.64
C HIS A 92 5.01 7.95 11.78
#